data_AF-A0A2W6ERX6-F1
#
_entry.id   AF-A0A2W6ERX6-F1
#
_cell.length_a   1.000
_cell.length_b   1.000
_cell.length_c   1.000
_cell.angle_alpha   90.00
_cell.angle_beta   90.00
_cell.angle_gamma   90.00
#
_symmetry.space_group_name_H-M   'P 1'
#
loop_
_entity.id
_entity.type
_entity.pdbx_description
1 polymer ?
#
loop_
_entity_poly.entity_id
_entity_poly.type
_entity_poly.pdbx_seq_one_letter_code
_entity_poly.pdbx_strand_id
1 'polypeptide(L)'
;MDGAIRLFQFLMRAQEVRDESARTVDAYRREGAVLWFGGLPHHPAVRSALDAVEPEPAAPFLTVDRVPRLAPSAPDSQLAEWLDGAYEDPDTEPRLRDSIIRPTDEVGDDGLPIGRVEHLDEQPEISESFREWLRDWQAWADQELRDQPIRDLYGELFAMYVNALGHAEELELVIGVGCRRAHRGDGCRSRSRGGIGPRRPRAPIDR
;
A
#
# COMPACT_ATOMS: atom_id res chain seq x y z
N MET A 1 -41.93 17.86 -33.11
CA MET A 1 -40.57 17.64 -32.55
C MET A 1 -40.56 16.68 -31.37
N ASP A 2 -41.69 16.07 -30.99
CA ASP A 2 -41.77 15.19 -29.79
C ASP A 2 -41.35 13.73 -29.98
N GLY A 3 -41.21 13.26 -31.22
CA GLY A 3 -40.80 11.88 -31.53
C GLY A 3 -39.32 11.61 -31.21
N ALA A 4 -38.45 12.59 -31.47
CA ALA A 4 -37.01 12.47 -31.21
C ALA A 4 -36.69 12.45 -29.70
N ILE A 5 -37.42 13.22 -28.90
CA ILE A 5 -37.25 13.27 -27.43
C ILE A 5 -37.68 11.95 -26.79
N ARG A 6 -38.79 11.36 -27.26
CA ARG A 6 -39.26 10.05 -26.76
C ARG A 6 -38.34 8.91 -27.15
N LEU A 7 -37.72 8.97 -28.33
CA LEU A 7 -36.73 7.99 -28.75
C LEU A 7 -35.44 8.09 -27.91
N PHE A 8 -34.94 9.31 -27.65
CA PHE A 8 -33.78 9.50 -26.77
C PHE A 8 -34.06 9.06 -25.34
N GLN A 9 -35.25 9.35 -24.79
CA GLN A 9 -35.64 8.87 -23.46
C GLN A 9 -35.82 7.35 -23.40
N PHE A 10 -36.30 6.74 -24.48
CA PHE A 10 -36.40 5.28 -24.59
C PHE A 10 -35.01 4.63 -24.69
N LEU A 11 -34.10 5.20 -25.48
CA LEU A 11 -32.72 4.71 -25.60
C LEU A 11 -31.92 4.88 -24.30
N MET A 12 -32.12 6.00 -23.58
CA MET A 12 -31.56 6.23 -22.24
C MET A 12 -32.06 5.17 -21.24
N ARG A 13 -33.38 4.95 -21.16
CA ARG A 13 -33.96 3.93 -20.26
C ARG A 13 -33.60 2.49 -20.66
N ALA A 14 -33.43 2.22 -21.96
CA ALA A 14 -33.01 0.92 -22.44
C ALA A 14 -31.53 0.64 -22.10
N GLN A 15 -30.68 1.68 -22.06
CA GLN A 15 -29.30 1.57 -21.54
C GLN A 15 -29.29 1.34 -20.02
N GLU A 16 -30.10 2.09 -19.26
CA GLU A 16 -30.24 1.92 -17.80
C GLU A 16 -30.71 0.51 -17.38
N VAL A 17 -31.43 -0.19 -18.27
CA VAL A 17 -31.90 -1.58 -18.03
C VAL A 17 -30.90 -2.63 -18.52
N ARG A 18 -29.95 -2.25 -19.40
CA ARG A 18 -28.91 -3.15 -19.95
C ARG A 18 -27.62 -3.12 -19.14
N ASP A 19 -27.29 -2.00 -18.53
CA ASP A 19 -26.19 -1.91 -17.58
C ASP A 19 -26.66 -2.49 -16.24
N GLU A 20 -26.37 -3.77 -15.99
CA GLU A 20 -26.36 -4.27 -14.62
C GLU A 20 -25.33 -3.45 -13.85
N SER A 21 -25.81 -2.38 -13.20
CA SER A 21 -25.01 -1.50 -12.34
C SER A 21 -24.02 -2.34 -11.53
N ALA A 22 -22.72 -2.13 -11.70
CA ALA A 22 -21.69 -2.90 -11.00
C ALA A 22 -21.89 -2.80 -9.48
N ARG A 23 -22.51 -3.83 -8.88
CA ARG A 23 -22.82 -3.85 -7.44
C ARG A 23 -21.66 -4.37 -6.61
N THR A 24 -20.68 -4.99 -7.26
CA THR A 24 -19.49 -5.59 -6.67
C THR A 24 -18.29 -5.35 -7.56
N VAL A 25 -17.10 -5.29 -6.97
CA VAL A 25 -15.84 -5.14 -7.72
C VAL A 25 -15.17 -6.46 -8.09
N ASP A 26 -15.77 -7.61 -7.73
CA ASP A 26 -15.09 -8.91 -7.80
C ASP A 26 -14.77 -9.37 -9.23
N ALA A 27 -15.63 -9.03 -10.20
CA ALA A 27 -15.34 -9.28 -11.62
C ALA A 27 -14.13 -8.45 -12.09
N TYR A 28 -14.11 -7.15 -11.77
CA TYR A 28 -13.00 -6.24 -12.12
C TYR A 28 -11.68 -6.64 -11.46
N ARG A 29 -11.70 -7.21 -10.24
CA ARG A 29 -10.49 -7.74 -9.61
C ARG A 29 -9.90 -8.96 -10.31
N ARG A 30 -10.75 -9.79 -10.93
CA ARG A 30 -10.32 -11.03 -11.60
C ARG A 30 -9.81 -10.78 -13.02
N GLU A 31 -10.44 -9.85 -13.72
CA GLU A 31 -10.29 -9.68 -15.16
C GLU A 31 -9.63 -8.34 -15.53
N GLY A 32 -9.44 -7.43 -14.56
CA GLY A 32 -8.80 -6.13 -14.74
C GLY A 32 -8.06 -5.68 -13.48
N ALA A 33 -8.26 -4.42 -13.10
CA ALA A 33 -7.64 -3.83 -11.92
C ALA A 33 -8.62 -2.93 -11.16
N VAL A 34 -8.40 -2.80 -9.86
CA VAL A 34 -9.25 -2.01 -8.96
C VAL A 34 -8.38 -1.17 -8.05
N LEU A 35 -8.37 0.14 -8.28
CA LEU A 35 -7.68 1.11 -7.45
C LEU A 35 -8.63 1.76 -6.44
N TRP A 36 -8.26 1.74 -5.16
CA TRP A 36 -9.04 2.39 -4.10
C TRP A 36 -8.43 3.74 -3.73
N PHE A 37 -9.16 4.82 -3.99
CA PHE A 37 -8.71 6.18 -3.66
C PHE A 37 -8.47 6.38 -2.16
N GLY A 38 -9.28 5.75 -1.30
CA GLY A 38 -9.09 5.81 0.16
C GLY A 38 -7.87 5.03 0.68
N GLY A 39 -7.21 4.25 -0.16
CA GLY A 39 -5.97 3.54 0.15
C GLY A 39 -4.72 4.21 -0.42
N LEU A 40 -4.85 5.38 -1.06
CA LEU A 40 -3.71 6.07 -1.64
C LEU A 40 -2.73 6.54 -0.54
N PRO A 41 -1.42 6.37 -0.76
CA PRO A 41 -0.40 6.85 0.18
C PRO A 41 -0.41 8.38 0.25
N HIS A 42 -0.22 8.92 1.46
CA HIS A 42 -0.12 10.36 1.68
C HIS A 42 1.28 10.83 1.29
N HIS A 43 1.41 11.43 0.12
CA HIS A 43 2.70 11.85 -0.41
C HIS A 43 2.52 13.01 -1.43
N PRO A 44 3.41 14.01 -1.50
CA PRO A 44 3.27 15.16 -2.42
C PRO A 44 3.22 14.77 -3.91
N ALA A 45 3.81 13.63 -4.27
CA ALA A 45 3.74 13.09 -5.63
C ALA A 45 2.36 12.51 -5.99
N VAL A 46 1.45 12.32 -5.03
CA VAL A 46 0.10 11.77 -5.24
C VAL A 46 -0.91 12.87 -4.98
N ARG A 47 -1.71 13.18 -6.00
CA ARG A 47 -2.75 14.24 -5.92
C ARG A 47 -4.05 13.70 -6.46
N SER A 48 -5.11 13.77 -5.66
CA SER A 48 -6.46 13.41 -6.09
C SER A 48 -7.37 14.64 -6.17
N ALA A 49 -8.21 14.69 -7.20
CA ALA A 49 -9.29 15.67 -7.28
C ALA A 49 -10.32 15.52 -6.15
N LEU A 50 -10.37 14.35 -5.48
CA LEU A 50 -11.26 14.10 -4.33
C LEU A 50 -10.82 14.84 -3.06
N ASP A 51 -9.54 15.22 -2.97
CA ASP A 51 -9.01 15.99 -1.85
C ASP A 51 -9.22 17.51 -2.04
N ALA A 52 -9.57 17.94 -3.26
CA ALA A 52 -9.81 19.33 -3.58
C ALA A 52 -11.19 19.79 -3.07
N VAL A 53 -11.22 20.95 -2.40
CA VAL A 53 -12.47 21.57 -1.92
C VAL A 53 -13.39 21.94 -3.07
N GLU A 54 -12.82 22.39 -4.18
CA GLU A 54 -13.53 22.69 -5.43
C GLU A 54 -12.68 22.18 -6.60
N PRO A 55 -13.00 20.99 -7.15
CA PRO A 55 -12.23 20.42 -8.25
C PRO A 55 -12.49 21.20 -9.55
N GLU A 56 -11.41 21.53 -10.27
CA GLU A 56 -11.52 22.18 -11.57
C GLU A 56 -12.18 21.23 -12.59
N PRO A 57 -13.09 21.73 -13.45
CA PRO A 57 -13.64 20.94 -14.54
C PRO A 57 -12.52 20.39 -15.44
N ALA A 58 -12.60 19.10 -15.77
CA ALA A 58 -11.62 18.37 -16.58
C ALA A 58 -10.23 18.20 -15.94
N ALA A 59 -10.04 18.52 -14.66
CA ALA A 59 -8.85 18.10 -13.94
C ALA A 59 -8.76 16.57 -13.82
N PRO A 60 -7.55 15.99 -13.84
CA PRO A 60 -7.38 14.56 -13.65
C PRO A 60 -7.86 14.13 -12.25
N PHE A 61 -8.58 13.01 -12.17
CA PHE A 61 -9.03 12.45 -10.88
C PHE A 61 -7.88 12.04 -9.96
N LEU A 62 -6.78 11.58 -10.55
CA LEU A 62 -5.56 11.16 -9.88
C LEU A 62 -4.35 11.54 -10.73
N THR A 63 -3.36 12.16 -10.10
CA THR A 63 -2.03 12.40 -10.65
C THR A 63 -1.01 11.74 -9.74
N VAL A 64 -0.09 10.96 -10.33
CA VAL A 64 1.04 10.37 -9.62
C VAL A 64 2.32 10.75 -10.36
N ASP A 65 3.17 11.55 -9.71
CA ASP A 65 4.47 11.92 -10.27
C ASP A 65 5.46 10.76 -10.13
N ARG A 66 6.37 10.64 -11.10
CA ARG A 66 7.43 9.65 -11.04
C ARG A 66 8.45 10.05 -9.97
N VAL A 67 8.60 9.21 -8.95
CA VAL A 67 9.61 9.37 -7.89
C VAL A 67 10.88 8.59 -8.28
N PRO A 68 12.07 9.21 -8.28
CA PRO A 68 13.32 8.50 -8.56
C PRO A 68 13.64 7.50 -7.45
N ARG A 69 14.40 6.45 -7.80
CA ARG A 69 15.01 5.57 -6.80
C ARG A 69 16.41 6.08 -6.48
N LEU A 70 16.67 6.39 -5.22
CA LEU A 70 17.98 6.81 -4.75
C LEU A 70 18.70 5.59 -4.16
N ALA A 71 19.98 5.45 -4.44
CA ALA A 71 20.82 4.46 -3.77
C ALA A 71 21.23 5.00 -2.38
N PRO A 72 21.45 4.12 -1.38
CA PRO A 72 22.06 4.54 -0.13
C PRO A 72 23.47 5.07 -0.40
N SER A 73 23.96 5.94 0.49
CA SER A 73 25.36 6.36 0.47
C SER A 73 26.26 5.14 0.58
N ALA A 74 27.23 5.00 -0.34
CA ALA A 74 28.15 3.89 -0.29
C ALA A 74 29.06 4.02 0.95
N PRO A 75 29.24 2.94 1.74
CA PRO A 75 30.23 2.92 2.82
C PRO A 75 31.64 3.06 2.23
N ASP A 76 32.58 3.52 3.05
CA ASP A 76 33.99 3.46 2.67
C ASP A 76 34.46 2.00 2.50
N SER A 77 35.56 1.79 1.78
CA SER A 77 36.03 0.43 1.45
C SER A 77 36.39 -0.38 2.68
N GLN A 78 36.89 0.26 3.74
CA GLN A 78 37.29 -0.42 4.96
C GLN A 78 36.04 -0.91 5.69
N LEU A 79 35.07 -0.03 5.90
CA LEU A 79 33.77 -0.33 6.50
C LEU A 79 33.00 -1.41 5.71
N ALA A 80 33.05 -1.35 4.38
CA ALA A 80 32.36 -2.32 3.52
C ALA A 80 32.79 -3.78 3.79
N GLU A 81 34.06 -4.02 4.13
CA GLU A 81 34.56 -5.37 4.49
C GLU A 81 33.93 -5.89 5.80
N TRP A 82 33.61 -4.98 6.72
CA TRP A 82 33.02 -5.29 8.02
C TRP A 82 31.50 -5.39 8.01
N LEU A 83 30.80 -4.95 6.95
CA LEU A 83 29.34 -5.01 6.87
C LEU A 83 28.82 -6.42 6.62
N ASP A 84 27.92 -6.88 7.50
CA ASP A 84 27.26 -8.17 7.40
C ASP A 84 26.08 -8.16 6.41
N GLY A 85 26.38 -8.40 5.14
CA GLY A 85 25.40 -8.56 4.08
C GLY A 85 25.24 -7.32 3.20
N ALA A 86 24.13 -7.27 2.46
CA ALA A 86 23.79 -6.13 1.60
C ALA A 86 23.15 -5.02 2.45
N TYR A 87 23.45 -3.76 2.11
CA TYR A 87 22.92 -2.57 2.77
C TYR A 87 21.88 -1.82 1.92
N GLU A 88 21.44 -2.42 0.80
CA GLU A 88 20.50 -1.82 -0.14
C GLU A 88 19.02 -2.05 0.23
N ASP A 89 18.75 -2.83 1.28
CA ASP A 89 17.41 -3.14 1.76
C ASP A 89 17.02 -2.15 2.88
N PRO A 90 16.05 -1.24 2.66
CA PRO A 90 15.67 -0.24 3.66
C PRO A 90 14.96 -0.85 4.88
N ASP A 91 14.42 -2.06 4.79
CA ASP A 91 13.76 -2.74 5.91
C ASP A 91 14.74 -3.45 6.86
N THR A 92 15.99 -3.64 6.42
CA THR A 92 17.00 -4.40 7.15
C THR A 92 18.17 -3.49 7.55
N GLU A 93 18.22 -3.12 8.83
CA GLU A 93 19.34 -2.34 9.36
C GLU A 93 20.67 -3.09 9.18
N PRO A 94 21.69 -2.47 8.55
CA PRO A 94 23.01 -3.06 8.37
C PRO A 94 23.68 -3.36 9.71
N ARG A 95 24.50 -4.40 9.75
CA ARG A 95 25.23 -4.81 10.95
C ARG A 95 26.71 -4.97 10.67
N LEU A 96 27.53 -4.87 11.71
CA LEU A 96 28.95 -5.19 11.63
C LEU A 96 29.18 -6.66 11.97
N ARG A 97 30.21 -7.25 11.37
CA ARG A 97 30.78 -8.54 11.76
C ARG A 97 31.65 -8.38 13.00
N ASP A 98 31.62 -9.38 13.89
CA ASP A 98 32.48 -9.40 15.08
C ASP A 98 33.97 -9.60 14.72
N SER A 99 34.23 -10.26 13.59
CA SER A 99 35.59 -10.52 13.09
C SER A 99 35.59 -10.75 11.59
N ILE A 100 36.71 -10.40 10.94
CA ILE A 100 36.99 -10.71 9.53
C ILE A 100 38.30 -11.49 9.41
N ILE A 101 38.43 -12.26 8.33
CA ILE A 101 39.67 -12.97 8.01
C ILE A 101 40.38 -12.21 6.90
N ARG A 102 41.55 -11.67 7.20
CA ARG A 102 42.44 -11.10 6.18
C ARG A 102 43.40 -12.16 5.64
N PRO A 103 43.53 -12.30 4.32
CA PRO A 103 44.59 -13.12 3.75
C PRO A 103 45.95 -12.53 4.12
N THR A 104 46.89 -13.38 4.54
CA THR A 104 48.30 -13.00 4.70
C THR A 104 49.15 -13.71 3.64
N ASP A 105 50.34 -13.17 3.38
CA ASP A 105 51.34 -13.79 2.50
C ASP A 105 52.02 -15.01 3.15
N GLU A 106 51.74 -15.26 4.44
CA GLU A 106 52.26 -16.42 5.16
C GLU A 106 51.55 -17.71 4.73
N VAL A 107 52.34 -18.74 4.48
CA VAL A 107 51.87 -20.07 4.07
C VAL A 107 52.09 -21.04 5.22
N GLY A 108 51.06 -21.79 5.57
CA GLY A 108 51.09 -22.82 6.61
C GLY A 108 51.99 -23.99 6.23
N ASP A 109 52.26 -24.86 7.22
CA ASP A 109 53.05 -26.08 7.04
C ASP A 109 52.40 -27.06 6.03
N ASP A 110 51.11 -26.90 5.78
CA ASP A 110 50.31 -27.61 4.78
C ASP A 110 50.34 -26.98 3.38
N GLY A 111 51.04 -25.85 3.19
CA GLY A 111 51.11 -25.15 1.92
C GLY A 111 49.91 -24.25 1.62
N LEU A 112 48.98 -24.05 2.57
CA LEU A 112 47.81 -23.18 2.39
C LEU A 112 48.05 -21.76 2.93
N PRO A 113 47.49 -20.71 2.28
CA PRO A 113 47.56 -19.35 2.81
C PRO A 113 46.92 -19.28 4.19
N ILE A 114 47.64 -18.69 5.15
CA ILE A 114 47.11 -18.42 6.47
C ILE A 114 46.19 -17.18 6.38
N GLY A 115 45.11 -17.18 7.17
CA GLY A 115 44.28 -16.00 7.37
C GLY A 115 44.55 -15.41 8.74
N ARG A 116 44.80 -14.11 8.83
CA ARG A 116 44.81 -13.38 10.10
C ARG A 116 43.38 -12.99 10.46
N VAL A 117 42.92 -13.38 11.64
CA VAL A 117 41.65 -12.91 12.17
C VAL A 117 41.86 -11.50 12.73
N GLU A 118 41.08 -10.54 12.24
CA GLU A 118 40.97 -9.21 12.82
C GLU A 118 39.62 -9.12 13.56
N HIS A 119 39.65 -8.63 14.80
CA HIS A 119 38.46 -8.49 15.65
C HIS A 119 37.97 -7.04 15.65
N LEU A 120 36.65 -6.84 15.66
CA LEU A 120 36.05 -5.51 15.65
C LEU A 120 36.45 -4.68 16.88
N ASP A 121 36.57 -5.34 18.03
CA ASP A 121 36.94 -4.71 19.31
C ASP A 121 38.34 -4.06 19.27
N GLU A 122 39.19 -4.48 18.34
CA GLU A 122 40.54 -3.93 18.13
C GLU A 122 40.55 -2.78 17.11
N GLN A 123 39.39 -2.44 16.52
CA GLN A 123 39.22 -1.50 15.40
C GLN A 123 38.15 -0.43 15.73
N PRO A 124 38.38 0.44 16.74
CA PRO A 124 37.42 1.47 17.14
C PRO A 124 37.05 2.44 16.00
N GLU A 125 37.96 2.69 15.06
CA GLU A 125 37.74 3.53 13.88
C GLU A 125 36.60 3.00 12.98
N ILE A 126 36.44 1.68 12.89
CA ILE A 126 35.36 1.07 12.10
C ILE A 126 34.02 1.26 12.78
N SER A 127 34.00 1.13 14.11
CA SER A 127 32.80 1.39 14.91
C SER A 127 32.38 2.85 14.88
N GLU A 128 33.33 3.78 14.71
CA GLU A 128 33.07 5.21 14.51
C GLU A 128 32.55 5.49 13.10
N SER A 129 33.25 5.03 12.06
CA SER A 129 32.81 5.19 10.66
C SER A 129 31.42 4.59 10.43
N PHE A 130 31.15 3.40 10.99
CA PHE A 130 29.84 2.76 10.91
C PHE A 130 28.74 3.62 11.53
N ARG A 131 28.97 4.22 12.71
CA ARG A 131 27.97 5.08 13.36
C ARG A 131 27.65 6.34 12.58
N GLU A 132 28.63 6.90 11.89
CA GLU A 132 28.42 8.08 11.03
C GLU A 132 27.64 7.70 9.78
N TRP A 133 28.11 6.68 9.06
CA TRP A 133 27.46 6.17 7.87
C TRP A 133 26.04 5.66 8.13
N LEU A 134 25.79 5.00 9.27
CA LEU A 134 24.47 4.48 9.64
C LEU A 134 23.43 5.59 9.75
N ARG A 135 23.81 6.82 10.14
CA ARG A 135 22.86 7.95 10.19
C ARG A 135 22.40 8.37 8.82
N ASP A 136 23.32 8.45 7.86
CA ASP A 136 23.01 8.75 6.47
C ASP A 136 22.18 7.62 5.84
N TRP A 137 22.53 6.37 6.15
CA TRP A 137 21.76 5.20 5.74
C TRP A 137 20.33 5.23 6.31
N GLN A 138 20.14 5.52 7.60
CA GLN A 138 18.81 5.61 8.23
C GLN A 138 17.95 6.70 7.58
N ALA A 139 18.54 7.88 7.32
CA ALA A 139 17.83 8.95 6.63
C ALA A 139 17.40 8.55 5.21
N TRP A 140 18.27 7.82 4.49
CA TRP A 140 17.92 7.23 3.20
C TRP A 140 16.82 6.18 3.32
N ALA A 141 16.92 5.24 4.26
CA ALA A 141 15.96 4.15 4.45
C ALA A 141 14.57 4.70 4.79
N ASP A 142 14.48 5.68 5.69
CA ASP A 142 13.25 6.39 6.02
C ASP A 142 12.61 7.04 4.79
N GLN A 143 13.41 7.61 3.90
CA GLN A 143 12.92 8.20 2.65
C GLN A 143 12.46 7.12 1.67
N GLU A 144 13.25 6.05 1.51
CA GLU A 144 12.93 4.97 0.59
C GLU A 144 11.64 4.24 0.99
N LEU A 145 11.40 4.04 2.29
CA LEU A 145 10.15 3.46 2.82
C LEU A 145 8.92 4.34 2.54
N ARG A 146 9.09 5.67 2.46
CA ARG A 146 8.02 6.60 2.06
C ARG A 146 7.79 6.60 0.54
N ASP A 147 8.87 6.47 -0.22
CA ASP A 147 8.85 6.62 -1.68
C ASP A 147 8.49 5.31 -2.41
N GLN A 148 8.81 4.15 -1.84
CA GLN A 148 8.56 2.84 -2.44
C GLN A 148 7.07 2.61 -2.75
N PRO A 149 6.12 2.87 -1.84
CA PRO A 149 4.69 2.76 -2.14
C PRO A 149 4.24 3.63 -3.33
N ILE A 150 4.92 4.76 -3.58
CA ILE A 150 4.59 5.67 -4.67
C ILE A 150 5.08 5.11 -6.00
N ARG A 151 6.28 4.53 -6.02
CA ARG A 151 6.81 3.87 -7.21
C ARG A 151 5.98 2.63 -7.56
N ASP A 152 5.53 1.89 -6.57
CA ASP A 152 4.65 0.74 -6.75
C ASP A 152 3.30 1.17 -7.33
N LEU A 153 2.67 2.21 -6.76
CA LEU A 153 1.43 2.79 -7.28
C LEU A 153 1.59 3.31 -8.72
N TYR A 154 2.68 4.03 -9.01
CA TYR A 154 2.97 4.49 -10.36
C TYR A 154 3.11 3.31 -11.34
N GLY A 155 3.81 2.25 -10.92
CA GLY A 155 3.99 1.03 -11.70
C GLY A 155 2.64 0.33 -12.00
N GLU A 156 1.77 0.23 -11.00
CA GLU A 156 0.42 -0.32 -11.15
C GLU A 156 -0.42 0.51 -12.13
N LEU A 157 -0.44 1.85 -11.98
CA LEU A 157 -1.14 2.76 -12.89
C LEU A 157 -0.62 2.65 -14.32
N PHE A 158 0.71 2.57 -14.49
CA PHE A 158 1.32 2.44 -15.80
C PHE A 158 0.98 1.10 -16.45
N ALA A 159 0.99 0.01 -15.69
CA ALA A 159 0.57 -1.31 -16.17
C ALA A 159 -0.90 -1.31 -16.61
N MET A 160 -1.79 -0.69 -15.82
CA MET A 160 -3.19 -0.49 -16.20
C MET A 160 -3.33 0.31 -17.51
N TYR A 161 -2.56 1.39 -17.65
CA TYR A 161 -2.55 2.20 -18.87
C TYR A 161 -2.10 1.42 -20.10
N VAL A 162 -1.00 0.67 -20.00
CA VAL A 162 -0.50 -0.16 -21.11
C VAL A 162 -1.51 -1.25 -21.48
N ASN A 163 -2.15 -1.88 -20.50
CA ASN A 163 -3.21 -2.87 -20.75
C ASN A 163 -4.43 -2.23 -21.44
N ALA A 164 -4.88 -1.06 -20.95
CA ALA A 164 -5.97 -0.31 -21.55
C ALA A 164 -5.73 0.04 -23.02
N LEU A 165 -4.50 0.40 -23.40
CA LEU A 165 -4.16 0.67 -24.79
C LEU A 165 -4.20 -0.60 -25.67
N GLY A 166 -3.88 -1.77 -25.12
CA GLY A 166 -3.91 -3.04 -25.85
C GLY A 166 -5.31 -3.61 -26.08
N HIS A 167 -6.26 -3.24 -25.21
CA HIS A 167 -7.61 -3.82 -25.15
C HIS A 167 -8.70 -2.74 -25.00
N ALA A 168 -8.53 -1.59 -25.67
CA ALA A 168 -9.41 -0.43 -25.50
C ALA A 168 -10.89 -0.69 -25.83
N GLU A 169 -11.18 -1.73 -26.62
CA GLU A 169 -12.54 -2.14 -27.01
C GLU A 169 -13.19 -3.10 -26.00
N GLU A 170 -12.39 -3.69 -25.10
CA GLU A 170 -12.81 -4.73 -24.14
C GLU A 170 -12.83 -4.22 -22.70
N LEU A 171 -12.29 -3.02 -22.45
CA LEU A 171 -12.12 -2.44 -21.12
C LEU A 171 -13.05 -1.25 -20.88
N GLU A 172 -13.75 -1.30 -19.76
CA GLU A 172 -14.58 -0.22 -19.24
C GLU A 172 -13.91 0.43 -18.03
N LEU A 173 -13.81 1.77 -18.02
CA LEU A 173 -13.40 2.51 -16.84
C LEU A 173 -14.62 2.87 -15.99
N VAL A 174 -14.73 2.24 -14.82
CA VAL A 174 -15.79 2.53 -13.84
C VAL A 174 -15.22 3.31 -12.66
N ILE A 175 -15.77 4.50 -12.41
CA ILE A 175 -15.45 5.31 -11.23
C ILE A 175 -16.61 5.21 -10.24
N GLY A 176 -16.37 4.52 -9.12
CA GLY A 176 -17.36 4.38 -8.04
C GLY A 176 -17.16 5.43 -6.95
N VAL A 177 -18.11 6.37 -6.81
CA VAL A 177 -18.15 7.27 -5.65
C VAL A 177 -19.11 6.73 -4.59
N GLY A 178 -18.54 6.21 -3.49
CA GLY A 178 -19.26 5.84 -2.28
C GLY A 178 -19.30 4.33 -1.98
N CYS A 179 -18.88 3.97 -0.77
CA CYS A 179 -19.27 2.71 -0.13
C CYS A 179 -19.70 2.99 1.31
N ARG A 180 -21.00 3.17 1.56
CA ARG A 180 -21.55 2.94 2.90
C ARG A 180 -21.79 1.45 3.05
N ARG A 181 -21.10 0.82 4.00
CA ARG A 181 -21.51 -0.49 4.50
C ARG A 181 -22.90 -0.36 5.12
N ALA A 182 -23.89 -1.03 4.56
CA ALA A 182 -25.10 -1.35 5.31
C ALA A 182 -24.71 -2.38 6.37
N HIS A 183 -24.63 -1.99 7.64
CA HIS A 183 -24.65 -2.96 8.72
C HIS A 183 -26.04 -3.60 8.67
N ARG A 184 -26.12 -4.84 8.16
CA ARG A 184 -27.29 -5.68 8.46
C ARG A 184 -27.21 -5.94 9.96
N GLY A 185 -27.96 -5.16 10.73
CA GLY A 185 -28.13 -5.41 12.15
C GLY A 185 -28.88 -6.73 12.28
N ASP A 186 -28.16 -7.81 12.56
CA ASP A 186 -28.78 -9.01 13.09
C ASP A 186 -29.27 -8.70 14.51
N GLY A 187 -30.57 -8.95 14.72
CA GLY A 187 -31.07 -9.41 16.01
C GLY A 187 -31.32 -8.35 17.09
N CYS A 188 -32.27 -7.44 16.88
CA CYS A 188 -33.04 -6.93 18.01
C CYS A 188 -34.35 -7.72 18.13
N ARG A 189 -34.29 -8.88 18.78
CA ARG A 189 -35.46 -9.47 19.44
C ARG A 189 -35.05 -9.84 20.85
N SER A 190 -35.13 -8.84 21.73
CA SER A 190 -35.20 -9.08 23.17
C SER A 190 -36.40 -9.99 23.45
N ARG A 191 -36.14 -11.23 23.89
CA ARG A 191 -37.09 -11.99 24.69
C ARG A 191 -36.46 -12.21 26.04
N SER A 192 -36.92 -11.40 26.98
CA SER A 192 -36.68 -11.53 28.41
C SER A 192 -37.10 -12.93 28.90
N ARG A 193 -36.25 -13.53 29.73
CA ARG A 193 -36.67 -14.54 30.71
C ARG A 193 -37.41 -13.82 31.85
N GLY A 194 -38.51 -14.39 32.31
CA GLY A 194 -39.19 -13.97 33.54
C GLY A 194 -40.67 -14.34 33.52
N GLY A 195 -41.01 -15.44 34.20
CA GLY A 195 -42.37 -15.96 34.26
C GLY A 195 -43.30 -15.19 35.21
N ILE A 196 -44.45 -15.86 35.44
CA ILE A 196 -45.54 -15.60 36.40
C ILE A 196 -46.77 -14.88 35.81
N GLY A 197 -47.75 -15.73 35.42
CA GLY A 197 -49.16 -15.64 35.86
C GLY A 197 -50.11 -14.68 35.14
N PRO A 198 -51.21 -15.17 34.52
CA PRO A 198 -52.27 -14.30 34.03
C PRO A 198 -53.22 -13.87 35.16
N ARG A 199 -53.58 -12.59 35.06
CA ARG A 199 -54.53 -11.78 35.82
C ARG A 199 -55.91 -12.41 36.02
N ARG A 200 -56.56 -12.07 37.15
CA ARG A 200 -57.98 -11.68 37.18
C ARG A 200 -58.18 -10.47 38.11
N PRO A 201 -58.76 -9.37 37.61
CA PRO A 201 -59.53 -8.47 38.46
C PRO A 201 -60.95 -8.28 37.92
N ARG A 202 -61.93 -8.36 38.81
CA ARG A 202 -63.32 -7.83 38.77
C ARG A 202 -63.99 -8.42 40.02
N ALA A 203 -64.73 -7.72 40.87
CA ALA A 203 -65.38 -6.42 40.83
C ALA A 203 -65.77 -6.05 42.30
N PRO A 204 -66.34 -4.86 42.58
CA PRO A 204 -66.17 -4.14 43.85
C PRO A 204 -67.41 -4.12 44.78
N ILE A 205 -67.26 -3.39 45.90
CA ILE A 205 -68.24 -2.55 46.65
C ILE A 205 -68.41 -2.93 48.14
N ASP A 206 -67.75 -2.09 48.94
CA ASP A 206 -68.25 -1.27 50.07
C ASP A 206 -68.82 -1.91 51.36
N ARG A 207 -68.27 -1.40 52.47
CA ARG A 207 -68.66 -1.43 53.91
C ARG A 207 -69.15 -2.73 54.56
#